data_AF-A0A4V5TTX3-F1
#
_entry.id   AF-A0A4V5TTX3-F1
#
_cell.length_a   1.000
_cell.length_b   1.000
_cell.length_c   1.000
_cell.angle_alpha   90.00
_cell.angle_beta   90.00
_cell.angle_gamma   90.00
#
_symmetry.space_group_name_H-M   'P 1'
#
loop_
_entity.id
_entity.type
_entity.pdbx_description
1 polymer ?
#
loop_
_entity_poly.entity_id
_entity_poly.type
_entity_poly.pdbx_seq_one_letter_code
_entity_poly.pdbx_strand_id
1 'polypeptide(L)' 'MARYTREDIFRLAKEENVKYIRLQFTDLLGVIKNVEIPVSQLTKALDN' A
#
# COMPACT_ATOMS: atom_id res chain seq x y z
N MET A 1 -8.18 -2.23 14.61
CA MET A 1 -7.06 -2.15 13.66
C MET A 1 -6.11 -1.08 14.15
N ALA A 2 -4.80 -1.36 14.19
CA ALA A 2 -3.81 -0.34 14.48
C ALA A 2 -3.96 0.78 13.44
N ARG A 3 -4.10 2.02 13.91
CA ARG A 3 -4.23 3.19 13.05
C ARG A 3 -2.82 3.66 12.73
N TYR A 4 -2.25 3.15 11.65
CA TYR A 4 -0.95 3.60 11.16
C TYR A 4 -1.07 5.02 10.61
N THR A 5 -0.11 5.87 10.96
CA THR A 5 0.07 7.16 10.27
C THR A 5 0.75 6.94 8.93
N ARG A 6 0.71 7.96 8.06
CA ARG A 6 1.42 7.93 6.79
C ARG A 6 2.92 7.72 7.01
N GLU A 7 3.47 8.39 8.01
CA GLU A 7 4.87 8.32 8.44
C GLU A 7 5.23 6.91 8.92
N ASP A 8 4.33 6.25 9.67
CA ASP A 8 4.54 4.86 10.10
C ASP A 8 4.66 3.91 8.91
N ILE A 9 3.81 4.06 7.89
CA ILE A 9 3.83 3.20 6.70
C ILE A 9 5.15 3.35 5.93
N PHE A 10 5.64 4.58 5.74
CA PHE A 10 6.92 4.80 5.09
C PHE A 10 8.09 4.25 5.90
N ARG A 11 8.06 4.42 7.22
CA ARG A 11 9.08 3.89 8.11
C ARG A 11 9.12 2.36 8.05
N LEU A 12 7.98 1.71 8.17
CA LEU A 12 7.86 0.25 8.06
C LEU A 12 8.33 -0.26 6.69
N ALA A 13 7.92 0.39 5.60
CA ALA A 13 8.34 0.00 4.26
C ALA A 13 9.87 0.08 4.07
N LYS A 14 10.52 1.05 4.72
CA LYS A 14 11.98 1.21 4.69
C LYS A 14 12.68 0.20 5.61
N GLU A 15 12.20 0.05 6.85
CA GLU A 15 12.75 -0.89 7.85
C GLU A 15 12.70 -2.33 7.34
N GLU A 16 11.57 -2.73 6.73
CA GLU A 16 11.34 -4.07 6.18
C GLU A 16 11.88 -4.25 4.75
N ASN A 17 12.58 -3.24 4.21
CA ASN A 17 13.16 -3.25 2.86
C ASN A 17 12.15 -3.66 1.76
N VAL A 18 10.91 -3.18 1.87
CA VAL A 18 9.81 -3.49 0.94
C VAL A 18 10.16 -3.01 -0.46
N LYS A 19 10.01 -3.89 -1.46
CA LYS A 19 10.26 -3.57 -2.87
C LYS A 19 8.98 -3.28 -3.65
N TYR A 20 7.91 -3.98 -3.31
CA TYR A 20 6.63 -3.93 -4.00
C TYR A 20 5.48 -3.92 -3.00
N ILE A 21 4.39 -3.29 -3.39
CA ILE A 21 3.20 -3.08 -2.57
C ILE A 21 1.99 -3.52 -3.39
N ARG A 22 1.09 -4.27 -2.77
CA ARG A 22 -0.15 -4.69 -3.39
C ARG A 22 -1.30 -3.86 -2.84
N LEU A 23 -1.88 -3.04 -3.71
CA LEU A 23 -3.11 -2.34 -3.43
C LEU A 23 -4.27 -3.30 -3.70
N GLN A 24 -4.89 -3.81 -2.64
CA GLN A 24 -6.05 -4.68 -2.74
C GLN A 24 -7.34 -3.87 -2.61
N PHE A 25 -8.30 -4.22 -3.47
CA PHE A 25 -9.65 -3.69 -3.41
C PHE A 25 -10.63 -4.76 -3.88
N THR A 26 -11.90 -4.52 -3.57
CA THR A 26 -13.00 -5.39 -3.99
C THR A 26 -13.82 -4.63 -5.02
N ASP A 27 -14.12 -5.27 -6.15
CA ASP A 27 -15.00 -4.68 -7.16
C ASP A 27 -16.49 -4.80 -6.77
N LEU A 28 -17.37 -4.24 -7.60
CA LEU A 28 -18.82 -4.24 -7.34
C LEU A 28 -19.43 -5.64 -7.21
N LEU A 29 -18.80 -6.66 -7.80
CA LEU A 29 -19.28 -8.04 -7.77
C LEU A 29 -18.68 -8.84 -6.61
N GLY A 30 -17.92 -8.18 -5.72
CA GLY A 30 -17.28 -8.85 -4.59
C GLY A 30 -15.97 -9.56 -4.95
N VAL A 31 -15.45 -9.38 -6.17
CA VAL A 31 -14.21 -10.04 -6.59
C VAL A 31 -13.01 -9.26 -6.08
N ILE A 32 -12.11 -9.95 -5.39
CA ILE A 32 -10.85 -9.38 -4.91
C ILE A 32 -9.93 -9.13 -6.11
N LYS A 33 -9.52 -7.89 -6.28
CA LYS A 33 -8.53 -7.46 -7.25
C LYS A 33 -7.33 -6.87 -6.52
N ASN A 34 -6.18 -6.91 -7.17
CA ASN A 34 -4.98 -6.28 -6.67
C ASN A 34 -4.16 -5.66 -7.79
N VAL A 35 -3.49 -4.56 -7.49
CA VAL A 35 -2.51 -3.91 -8.35
C VAL A 35 -1.18 -3.87 -7.60
N GLU A 36 -0.12 -4.33 -8.26
CA GLU A 36 1.23 -4.30 -7.69
C GLU A 36 1.97 -3.06 -8.18
N ILE A 37 2.53 -2.30 -7.24
CA ILE A 37 3.33 -1.11 -7.52
C ILE A 37 4.69 -1.21 -6.83
N PRO A 38 5.77 -0.66 -7.42
CA PRO A 38 7.03 -0.55 -6.72
C PRO A 38 6.91 0.44 -5.54
N VAL A 39 7.71 0.23 -4.49
CA VAL A 39 7.72 1.09 -3.29
C VAL A 39 7.96 2.58 -3.61
N SER A 40 8.64 2.88 -4.72
CA SER A 40 8.85 4.25 -5.19
C SER A 40 7.56 4.99 -5.54
N GLN A 41 6.48 4.28 -5.83
CA GLN A 41 5.15 4.84 -6.12
C GLN A 41 4.24 4.90 -4.88
N LEU A 42 4.71 4.47 -3.71
CA LEU A 42 3.92 4.47 -2.47
C LEU A 42 3.38 5.87 -2.13
N THR A 43 4.18 6.92 -2.28
CA THR A 43 3.76 8.30 -1.99
C THR A 43 2.57 8.70 -2.84
N LYS A 44 2.64 8.43 -4.15
CA LYS A 44 1.54 8.72 -5.07
C LYS A 44 0.27 7.91 -4.76
N ALA A 45 0.43 6.69 -4.27
CA ALA A 45 -0.69 5.83 -3.88
C ALA A 45 -1.38 6.30 -2.59
N LEU A 46 -0.67 6.97 -1.67
CA LEU A 46 -1.21 7.47 -0.40
C LEU A 46 -1.77 8.91 -0.48
N ASP A 47 -1.51 9.62 -1.57
CA ASP A 47 -1.95 11.01 -1.79
C ASP A 47 -3.27 11.14 -2.57
N ASN A 48 -3.89 10.03 -3.00
CA ASN A 48 -5.26 10.01 -3.52
C ASN A 48 -6.26 9.64 -2.43
#